data_AF-G9MX90-F1
#
_entry.id   AF-G9MX90-F1
#
_cell.length_a   1.000
_cell.length_b   1.000
_cell.length_c   1.000
_cell.angle_alpha   90.00
_cell.angle_beta   90.00
_cell.angle_gamma   90.00
#
_symmetry.space_group_name_H-M   'P 1'
#
loop_
_entity.id
_entity.type
_entity.pdbx_description
1 polymer ?
#
loop_
_entity_poly.entity_id
_entity_poly.type
_entity_poly.pdbx_seq_one_letter_code
_entity_poly.pdbx_strand_id
1 'polypeptide(L)'
;MCLRKIPACIADIDAWDRQQLKESGVESVWDMSDAASDLFDQLEALGSSSSGWRPLRLVVRSQAVHLLSNAILDGLFRPEFSNILVQLCIHLNGNEEAAQFVASINKCQMSKFRAGTTHLNDNRDFSSLWALLNPYKGKKIPGPVFECVSTLINKGFISSSWLSTRAFSSFWISSLEGLTSGNAKPHIVEFMCIAIWTLARGSRPKDVDCCAIEQALIRVVAGLAVAALTLEAQVIPGEREQRKAAWRRLFYVLECSISLIARYRSRKSPPDNASFLLVFARYLAVTNSSLASSAFKRRAAEDFENMAHKIDTGTNNGLQYQHTVILLCTVIQCRRRSSTASTQEILSDV
;
A
#
# COMPACT_ATOMS: atom_id res chain seq x y z
N MET A 1 13.32 22.35 -20.24
CA MET A 1 11.99 21.71 -20.10
C MET A 1 12.15 20.19 -19.95
N CYS A 2 11.38 19.55 -19.06
CA CYS A 2 11.32 18.08 -19.02
C CYS A 2 10.39 17.60 -20.13
N LEU A 3 10.91 16.87 -21.13
CA LEU A 3 10.11 16.35 -22.27
C LEU A 3 8.89 15.50 -21.83
N ARG A 4 8.95 14.91 -20.63
CA ARG A 4 7.84 14.18 -20.01
C ARG A 4 6.64 15.07 -19.63
N LYS A 5 6.80 16.40 -19.58
CA LYS A 5 5.73 17.36 -19.25
C LYS A 5 5.02 17.90 -20.50
N ILE A 6 5.47 17.55 -21.70
CA ILE A 6 4.84 17.99 -22.95
C ILE A 6 3.34 17.62 -23.00
N PRO A 7 2.90 16.42 -22.57
CA PRO A 7 1.46 16.12 -22.52
C PRO A 7 0.66 17.07 -21.63
N ALA A 8 1.21 17.50 -20.50
CA ALA A 8 0.57 18.48 -19.63
C ALA A 8 0.52 19.86 -20.30
N CYS A 9 1.60 20.25 -21.00
CA CYS A 9 1.63 21.49 -21.76
C CYS A 9 0.58 21.50 -22.89
N ILE A 10 0.45 20.40 -23.64
CA ILE A 10 -0.60 20.25 -24.67
C ILE A 10 -1.97 20.39 -24.02
N ALA A 11 -2.22 19.70 -22.91
CA ALA A 11 -3.49 19.79 -22.20
C ALA A 11 -3.80 21.20 -21.68
N ASP A 12 -2.79 21.95 -21.23
CA ASP A 12 -2.94 23.33 -20.77
C ASP A 12 -3.27 24.28 -21.93
N ILE A 13 -2.62 24.11 -23.10
CA ILE A 13 -2.92 24.86 -24.32
C ILE A 13 -4.34 24.55 -24.79
N ASP A 14 -4.71 23.27 -24.89
CA ASP A 14 -6.05 22.85 -25.28
C ASP A 14 -7.13 23.39 -24.32
N ALA A 15 -6.83 23.48 -23.03
CA ALA A 15 -7.75 24.01 -22.03
C ALA A 15 -7.91 25.53 -22.16
N TRP A 16 -6.82 26.25 -22.44
CA TRP A 16 -6.84 27.68 -22.68
C TRP A 16 -7.61 28.04 -23.97
N ASP A 17 -7.37 27.30 -25.06
CA ASP A 17 -8.10 27.47 -26.32
C ASP A 17 -9.60 27.21 -26.14
N ARG A 18 -9.95 26.14 -25.41
CA ARG A 18 -11.35 25.85 -25.06
C ARG A 18 -11.99 26.94 -24.21
N GLN A 19 -11.24 27.61 -23.35
CA GLN A 19 -11.76 28.72 -22.55
C GLN A 19 -11.98 29.97 -23.39
N GLN A 20 -11.04 30.30 -24.28
CA GLN A 20 -11.14 31.41 -25.24
C GLN A 20 -12.34 31.25 -26.20
N LEU A 21 -12.58 30.03 -26.68
CA LEU A 21 -13.74 29.74 -27.55
C LEU A 21 -15.08 29.93 -26.82
N LYS A 22 -15.14 29.54 -25.53
CA LYS A 22 -16.32 29.78 -24.69
C LYS A 22 -16.56 31.28 -24.44
N GLU A 23 -15.49 32.06 -24.25
CA GLU A 23 -15.58 33.51 -24.01
C GLU A 23 -15.94 34.30 -25.28
N SER A 24 -15.56 33.80 -26.47
CA SER A 24 -15.88 34.42 -27.77
C SER A 24 -17.25 33.99 -28.35
N GLY A 25 -17.96 33.06 -27.70
CA GLY A 25 -19.32 32.64 -28.08
C GLY A 25 -19.41 31.79 -29.34
N VAL A 26 -18.28 31.31 -29.87
CA VAL A 26 -18.21 30.43 -31.04
C VAL A 26 -18.09 28.99 -30.54
N GLU A 27 -19.23 28.34 -30.29
CA GLU A 27 -19.29 26.90 -29.96
C GLU A 27 -19.13 26.05 -31.23
N SER A 28 -17.95 26.13 -31.84
CA SER A 28 -17.53 25.21 -32.90
C SER A 28 -16.88 23.98 -32.24
N VAL A 29 -17.58 22.85 -32.22
CA VAL A 29 -17.05 21.56 -31.70
C VAL A 29 -15.86 21.03 -32.54
N TRP A 30 -15.64 21.61 -33.73
CA TRP A 30 -14.70 21.10 -34.72
C TRP A 30 -13.42 21.93 -34.86
N ASP A 31 -13.36 23.15 -34.31
CA ASP A 31 -12.10 23.88 -34.12
C ASP A 31 -11.39 23.38 -32.86
N MET A 32 -11.07 22.09 -32.84
CA MET A 32 -10.20 21.54 -31.80
C MET A 32 -8.78 22.06 -32.01
N SER A 33 -8.11 22.42 -30.92
CA SER A 33 -6.73 22.91 -30.94
C SER A 33 -5.79 21.92 -31.64
N ASP A 34 -5.03 22.39 -32.63
CA ASP A 34 -3.97 21.64 -33.32
C ASP A 34 -2.64 21.64 -32.54
N ALA A 35 -2.65 22.10 -31.28
CA ALA A 35 -1.45 22.28 -30.46
C ALA A 35 -0.58 21.03 -30.36
N ALA A 36 -1.17 19.84 -30.35
CA ALA A 36 -0.43 18.59 -30.37
C ALA A 36 0.32 18.40 -31.70
N SER A 37 -0.33 18.61 -32.84
CA SER A 37 0.27 18.45 -34.18
C SER A 37 1.41 19.43 -34.36
N ASP A 38 1.17 20.71 -34.07
CA ASP A 38 2.17 21.77 -34.19
C ASP A 38 3.41 21.50 -33.32
N LEU A 39 3.22 21.04 -32.08
CA LEU A 39 4.32 20.69 -31.21
C LEU A 39 5.11 19.47 -31.74
N PHE A 40 4.44 18.45 -32.26
CA PHE A 40 5.13 17.29 -32.82
C PHE A 40 5.89 17.62 -34.11
N ASP A 41 5.34 18.48 -34.97
CA ASP A 41 5.99 18.93 -36.20
C ASP A 41 7.24 19.75 -35.90
N GLN A 42 7.17 20.66 -34.93
CA GLN A 42 8.35 21.40 -34.45
C GLN A 42 9.42 20.47 -33.86
N LEU A 43 8.98 19.49 -33.07
CA LEU A 43 9.83 18.48 -32.47
C LEU A 43 10.50 17.60 -33.54
N GLU A 44 9.77 17.19 -34.57
CA GLU A 44 10.31 16.42 -35.70
C GLU A 44 11.32 17.23 -36.51
N ALA A 45 11.01 18.51 -36.80
CA ALA A 45 11.90 19.41 -37.52
C ALA A 45 13.27 19.54 -36.83
N LEU A 46 13.29 19.60 -35.49
CA LEU A 46 14.51 19.65 -34.68
C LEU A 46 15.35 18.36 -34.71
N GLY A 47 14.75 17.21 -35.05
CA GLY A 47 15.38 15.89 -35.03
C GLY A 47 15.78 15.33 -36.41
N SER A 48 15.39 16.01 -37.49
CA SER A 48 15.44 15.55 -38.88
C SER A 48 16.83 15.19 -39.45
N SER A 49 17.90 15.61 -38.79
CA SER A 49 19.29 15.46 -39.27
C SER A 49 20.01 14.19 -38.82
N SER A 50 19.40 13.33 -37.99
CA SER A 50 20.06 12.14 -37.42
C SER A 50 19.18 10.89 -37.45
N SER A 51 19.80 9.70 -37.41
CA SER A 51 19.11 8.41 -37.38
C SER A 51 18.38 8.20 -36.04
N GLY A 52 17.18 8.76 -35.95
CA GLY A 52 16.27 8.63 -34.83
C GLY A 52 16.50 9.66 -33.72
N TRP A 53 15.43 10.35 -33.33
CA TRP A 53 15.48 11.34 -32.27
C TRP A 53 15.00 10.72 -30.94
N ARG A 54 15.97 10.31 -30.10
CA ARG A 54 15.70 9.75 -28.76
C ARG A 54 14.77 10.63 -27.90
N PRO A 55 14.88 11.98 -27.94
CA PRO A 55 13.89 12.89 -27.34
C PRO A 55 12.47 12.67 -27.85
N LEU A 56 12.25 12.57 -29.17
CA LEU A 56 10.92 12.31 -29.75
C LEU A 56 10.29 11.05 -29.19
N ARG A 57 11.08 9.96 -29.09
CA ARG A 57 10.62 8.70 -28.51
C ARG A 57 10.12 8.89 -27.08
N LEU A 58 10.78 9.72 -26.27
CA LEU A 58 10.32 10.03 -24.91
C LEU A 58 9.02 10.84 -24.92
N VAL A 59 8.90 11.83 -25.81
CA VAL A 59 7.69 12.65 -25.94
C VAL A 59 6.51 11.80 -26.39
N VAL A 60 6.65 11.06 -27.48
CA VAL A 60 5.63 10.15 -28.03
C VAL A 60 5.22 9.12 -27.00
N ARG A 61 6.18 8.51 -26.27
CA ARG A 61 5.87 7.58 -25.17
C ARG A 61 5.05 8.27 -24.07
N SER A 62 5.45 9.48 -23.64
CA SER A 62 4.72 10.21 -22.61
C SER A 62 3.31 10.61 -23.05
N GLN A 63 3.14 11.02 -24.32
CA GLN A 63 1.84 11.36 -24.89
C GLN A 63 0.95 10.12 -25.02
N ALA A 64 1.49 9.00 -25.50
CA ALA A 64 0.75 7.76 -25.58
C ALA A 64 0.26 7.29 -24.20
N VAL A 65 1.11 7.38 -23.18
CA VAL A 65 0.72 7.05 -21.80
C VAL A 65 -0.35 8.02 -21.29
N HIS A 66 -0.24 9.32 -21.59
CA HIS A 66 -1.26 10.31 -21.23
C HIS A 66 -2.62 10.01 -21.88
N LEU A 67 -2.64 9.78 -23.20
CA LEU A 67 -3.87 9.46 -23.95
C LEU A 67 -4.51 8.15 -23.46
N LEU A 68 -3.70 7.10 -23.27
CA LEU A 68 -4.19 5.83 -22.73
C LEU A 68 -4.71 6.01 -21.29
N SER A 69 -4.04 6.83 -20.48
CA SER A 69 -4.49 7.12 -19.10
C SER A 69 -5.83 7.85 -19.07
N ASN A 70 -6.06 8.79 -19.99
CA ASN A 70 -7.34 9.49 -20.12
C ASN A 70 -8.43 8.55 -20.65
N ALA A 71 -8.13 7.73 -21.66
CA ALA A 71 -9.07 6.73 -22.15
C ALA A 71 -9.49 5.71 -21.07
N ILE A 72 -8.58 5.35 -20.14
CA ILE A 72 -8.92 4.56 -18.95
C ILE A 72 -9.85 5.34 -18.02
N LEU A 73 -9.57 6.62 -17.76
CA LEU A 73 -10.40 7.47 -16.89
C LEU A 73 -11.83 7.60 -17.43
N ASP A 74 -11.95 7.82 -18.73
CA ASP A 74 -13.21 7.96 -19.46
C ASP A 74 -13.96 6.62 -19.59
N GLY A 75 -13.33 5.51 -19.17
CA GLY A 75 -13.94 4.18 -19.20
C GLY A 75 -14.05 3.58 -20.59
N LEU A 76 -13.27 4.07 -21.57
CA LEU A 76 -13.24 3.55 -22.94
C LEU A 76 -12.69 2.12 -23.00
N PHE A 77 -11.81 1.77 -22.06
CA PHE A 77 -11.25 0.43 -21.97
C PHE A 77 -11.94 -0.44 -20.91
N ARG A 78 -12.09 -1.71 -21.25
CA ARG A 78 -12.48 -2.74 -20.28
C ARG A 78 -11.38 -2.89 -19.22
N PRO A 79 -11.72 -3.13 -17.94
CA PRO A 79 -10.73 -3.22 -16.87
C PRO A 79 -9.65 -4.28 -17.10
N GLU A 80 -9.99 -5.38 -17.76
CA GLU A 80 -9.06 -6.47 -18.07
C GLU A 80 -7.94 -5.99 -19.01
N PHE A 81 -8.29 -5.15 -20.00
CA PHE A 81 -7.31 -4.58 -20.92
C PHE A 81 -6.36 -3.61 -20.19
N SER A 82 -6.92 -2.74 -19.34
CA SER A 82 -6.14 -1.81 -18.52
C SER A 82 -5.16 -2.53 -17.60
N ASN A 83 -5.57 -3.67 -17.03
CA ASN A 83 -4.69 -4.51 -16.21
C ASN A 83 -3.54 -5.14 -17.01
N ILE A 84 -3.80 -5.56 -18.25
CA ILE A 84 -2.75 -6.07 -19.14
C ILE A 84 -1.73 -4.97 -19.46
N LEU A 85 -2.18 -3.74 -19.71
CA LEU A 85 -1.27 -2.60 -19.93
C LEU A 85 -0.34 -2.37 -18.72
N VAL A 86 -0.89 -2.43 -17.50
CA VAL A 86 -0.10 -2.30 -16.27
C VAL A 86 0.94 -3.43 -16.17
N GLN A 87 0.53 -4.67 -16.41
CA GLN A 87 1.44 -5.83 -16.39
C GLN A 87 2.54 -5.71 -17.44
N LEU A 88 2.22 -5.24 -18.64
CA LEU A 88 3.18 -5.01 -19.71
C LEU A 88 4.21 -3.93 -19.30
N CYS A 89 3.74 -2.81 -18.76
CA CYS A 89 4.63 -1.76 -18.26
C CYS A 89 5.58 -2.29 -17.18
N ILE A 90 5.07 -3.07 -16.23
CA ILE A 90 5.88 -3.69 -15.17
C ILE A 90 6.90 -4.66 -15.77
N HIS A 91 6.50 -5.50 -16.72
CA HIS A 91 7.39 -6.44 -17.39
C HIS A 91 8.53 -5.72 -18.16
N LEU A 92 8.24 -4.55 -18.72
CA LEU A 92 9.18 -3.71 -19.45
C LEU A 92 9.95 -2.72 -18.55
N ASN A 93 9.90 -2.87 -17.22
CA ASN A 93 10.50 -1.96 -16.23
C ASN A 93 10.00 -0.49 -16.28
N GLY A 94 8.86 -0.23 -16.90
CA GLY A 94 8.16 1.06 -16.93
C GLY A 94 7.31 1.30 -15.68
N ASN A 95 7.95 1.44 -14.52
CA ASN A 95 7.23 1.60 -13.24
C ASN A 95 6.44 2.91 -13.16
N GLU A 96 6.94 3.98 -13.76
CA GLU A 96 6.25 5.28 -13.78
C GLU A 96 4.96 5.21 -14.60
N GLU A 97 5.01 4.60 -15.79
CA GLU A 97 3.85 4.41 -16.65
C GLU A 97 2.83 3.46 -16.01
N ALA A 98 3.31 2.39 -15.39
CA ALA A 98 2.45 1.50 -14.62
C ALA A 98 1.73 2.23 -13.48
N ALA A 99 2.44 3.09 -12.73
CA ALA A 99 1.82 3.92 -11.68
C ALA A 99 0.75 4.87 -12.23
N GLN A 100 1.00 5.48 -13.38
CA GLN A 100 0.04 6.37 -14.02
C GLN A 100 -1.24 5.62 -14.45
N PHE A 101 -1.10 4.46 -15.10
CA PHE A 101 -2.26 3.64 -15.49
C PHE A 101 -3.04 3.13 -14.28
N VAL A 102 -2.33 2.65 -13.25
CA VAL A 102 -2.94 2.23 -11.99
C VAL A 102 -3.72 3.37 -11.33
N ALA A 103 -3.15 4.58 -11.30
CA ALA A 103 -3.84 5.75 -10.75
C ALA A 103 -5.10 6.11 -11.56
N SER A 104 -5.06 5.97 -12.88
CA SER A 104 -6.23 6.14 -13.75
C SER A 104 -7.30 5.08 -13.53
N ILE A 105 -6.92 3.81 -13.43
CA ILE A 105 -7.84 2.70 -13.12
C ILE A 105 -8.56 2.98 -11.79
N ASN A 106 -7.81 3.35 -10.76
CA ASN A 106 -8.38 3.69 -9.45
C ASN A 106 -9.34 4.86 -9.55
N LYS A 107 -8.97 5.94 -10.24
CA LYS A 107 -9.86 7.11 -10.42
C LYS A 107 -11.16 6.74 -11.14
N CYS A 108 -11.07 5.94 -12.20
CA CYS A 108 -12.24 5.42 -12.90
C CYS A 108 -13.14 4.58 -11.97
N GLN A 109 -12.56 3.64 -11.22
CA GLN A 109 -13.27 2.81 -10.24
C GLN A 109 -13.93 3.68 -9.16
N MET A 110 -13.22 4.65 -8.60
CA MET A 110 -13.77 5.57 -7.59
C MET A 110 -14.94 6.39 -8.13
N SER A 111 -14.89 6.83 -9.39
CA SER A 111 -16.00 7.52 -10.05
C SER A 111 -17.23 6.61 -10.13
N LYS A 112 -17.04 5.35 -10.55
CA LYS A 112 -18.11 4.33 -10.60
C LYS A 112 -18.71 4.07 -9.22
N PHE A 113 -17.87 3.95 -8.18
CA PHE A 113 -18.32 3.76 -6.80
C PHE A 113 -19.10 4.95 -6.24
N ARG A 114 -18.80 6.18 -6.67
CA ARG A 114 -19.52 7.38 -6.24
C ARG A 114 -20.86 7.55 -6.95
N ALA A 115 -20.97 7.08 -8.20
CA ALA A 115 -22.20 7.14 -9.00
C ALA A 115 -23.23 6.05 -8.64
N GLY A 116 -22.80 4.94 -8.04
CA GLY A 116 -23.68 3.85 -7.58
C GLY A 116 -24.17 4.07 -6.14
N THR A 117 -25.41 4.53 -5.98
CA THR A 117 -26.12 4.46 -4.70
C THR A 117 -26.53 3.02 -4.39
N THR A 118 -26.20 2.59 -3.18
CA THR A 118 -26.76 1.44 -2.44
C THR A 118 -26.37 0.03 -2.92
N HIS A 119 -25.76 -0.72 -1.99
CA HIS A 119 -25.38 -2.14 -2.05
C HIS A 119 -24.17 -2.48 -2.94
N LEU A 120 -22.99 -2.36 -2.31
CA LEU A 120 -21.78 -3.12 -2.61
C LEU A 120 -22.15 -4.60 -2.81
N ASN A 121 -22.22 -5.04 -4.06
CA ASN A 121 -22.22 -6.47 -4.35
C ASN A 121 -20.75 -6.89 -4.46
N ASP A 122 -20.22 -7.44 -3.37
CA ASP A 122 -18.80 -7.69 -3.07
C ASP A 122 -17.97 -8.36 -4.19
N ASN A 123 -18.57 -8.97 -5.21
CA ASN A 123 -17.83 -9.79 -6.18
C ASN A 123 -17.53 -9.15 -7.53
N ARG A 124 -18.36 -8.22 -8.06
CA ARG A 124 -18.17 -7.74 -9.44
C ARG A 124 -17.24 -6.53 -9.53
N ASP A 125 -17.34 -5.59 -8.61
CA ASP A 125 -16.60 -4.33 -8.69
C ASP A 125 -15.10 -4.51 -8.38
N PHE A 126 -14.78 -5.49 -7.53
CA PHE A 126 -13.40 -5.88 -7.21
C PHE A 126 -12.80 -6.92 -8.15
N SER A 127 -13.55 -7.44 -9.14
CA SER A 127 -13.04 -8.39 -10.13
C SER A 127 -11.83 -7.82 -10.90
N SER A 128 -11.89 -6.53 -11.20
CA SER A 128 -10.78 -5.81 -11.86
C SER A 128 -9.54 -5.69 -10.98
N LEU A 129 -9.71 -5.45 -9.67
CA LEU A 129 -8.62 -5.44 -8.71
C LEU A 129 -8.03 -6.85 -8.57
N TRP A 130 -8.87 -7.88 -8.48
CA TRP A 130 -8.44 -9.27 -8.46
C TRP A 130 -7.66 -9.68 -9.72
N ALA A 131 -8.10 -9.25 -10.89
CA ALA A 131 -7.39 -9.49 -12.14
C ALA A 131 -6.01 -8.79 -12.16
N LEU A 132 -5.87 -7.64 -11.49
CA LEU A 132 -4.59 -6.99 -11.28
C LEU A 132 -3.71 -7.76 -10.27
N LEU A 133 -4.30 -8.33 -9.21
CA LEU A 133 -3.56 -8.99 -8.12
C LEU A 133 -3.19 -10.46 -8.40
N ASN A 134 -4.02 -11.18 -9.13
CA ASN A 134 -3.85 -12.61 -9.43
C ASN A 134 -2.47 -12.98 -10.00
N PRO A 135 -1.88 -12.22 -10.96
CA PRO A 135 -0.55 -12.52 -11.50
C PRO A 135 0.58 -12.48 -10.45
N TYR A 136 0.36 -11.79 -9.33
CA TYR A 136 1.37 -11.57 -8.29
C TYR A 136 1.21 -12.53 -7.10
N LYS A 137 0.29 -13.49 -7.15
CA LYS A 137 0.19 -14.55 -6.13
C LYS A 137 1.52 -15.31 -6.05
N GLY A 138 2.20 -15.22 -4.91
CA GLY A 138 3.50 -15.85 -4.66
C GLY A 138 4.70 -15.19 -5.37
N LYS A 139 4.53 -14.01 -5.98
CA LYS A 139 5.59 -13.24 -6.63
C LYS A 139 5.78 -11.89 -5.96
N LYS A 140 6.93 -11.26 -6.19
CA LYS A 140 7.23 -9.92 -5.69
C LYS A 140 6.25 -8.90 -6.29
N ILE A 141 5.55 -8.19 -5.42
CA ILE A 141 4.56 -7.18 -5.83
C ILE A 141 5.27 -5.89 -6.26
N PRO A 142 4.95 -5.35 -7.45
CA PRO A 142 5.51 -4.08 -7.93
C PRO A 142 5.01 -2.89 -7.11
N GLY A 143 5.86 -1.86 -6.98
CA GLY A 143 5.56 -0.65 -6.20
C GLY A 143 4.27 0.09 -6.59
N PRO A 144 4.00 0.29 -7.89
CA PRO A 144 2.74 0.89 -8.35
C PRO A 144 1.48 0.17 -7.82
N VAL A 145 1.55 -1.16 -7.69
CA VAL A 145 0.44 -1.97 -7.19
C VAL A 145 0.28 -1.78 -5.68
N PHE A 146 1.36 -1.59 -4.92
CA PHE A 146 1.26 -1.21 -3.50
C PHE A 146 0.59 0.16 -3.33
N GLU A 147 1.01 1.15 -4.10
CA GLU A 147 0.43 2.50 -4.05
C GLU A 147 -1.06 2.46 -4.40
N CYS A 148 -1.43 1.69 -5.42
CA CYS A 148 -2.82 1.40 -5.78
C CYS A 148 -3.65 0.99 -4.56
N VAL A 149 -3.22 -0.12 -3.94
CA VAL A 149 -3.96 -0.77 -2.87
C VAL A 149 -4.00 0.12 -1.64
N SER A 150 -2.89 0.78 -1.29
CA SER A 150 -2.85 1.76 -0.20
C SER A 150 -3.87 2.89 -0.39
N THR A 151 -3.98 3.45 -1.60
CA THR A 151 -4.96 4.51 -1.88
C THR A 151 -6.41 4.03 -1.76
N LEU A 152 -6.69 2.79 -2.14
CA LEU A 152 -8.02 2.19 -2.02
C LEU A 152 -8.39 1.87 -0.58
N ILE A 153 -7.43 1.39 0.23
CA ILE A 153 -7.63 1.18 1.68
C ILE A 153 -7.87 2.53 2.37
N ASN A 154 -7.03 3.54 2.09
CA ASN A 154 -7.13 4.85 2.74
C ASN A 154 -8.47 5.55 2.44
N LYS A 155 -9.04 5.33 1.26
CA LYS A 155 -10.36 5.86 0.88
C LYS A 155 -11.54 5.01 1.34
N GLY A 156 -11.28 3.90 2.03
CA GLY A 156 -12.31 3.03 2.59
C GLY A 156 -12.99 2.10 1.58
N PHE A 157 -12.42 1.92 0.38
CA PHE A 157 -12.96 0.97 -0.60
C PHE A 157 -12.60 -0.47 -0.28
N ILE A 158 -11.51 -0.72 0.44
CA ILE A 158 -11.12 -2.04 0.91
C ILE A 158 -11.46 -2.13 2.40
N SER A 159 -12.36 -3.06 2.75
CA SER A 159 -12.75 -3.27 4.16
C SER A 159 -11.73 -4.09 4.93
N SER A 160 -11.90 -4.14 6.25
CA SER A 160 -11.10 -4.98 7.15
C SER A 160 -11.19 -6.47 6.82
N SER A 161 -12.36 -6.98 6.43
CA SER A 161 -12.54 -8.39 6.04
C SER A 161 -11.81 -8.76 4.77
N TRP A 162 -11.58 -7.81 3.86
CA TRP A 162 -10.77 -8.05 2.66
C TRP A 162 -9.30 -8.23 2.99
N LEU A 163 -8.77 -7.43 3.91
CA LEU A 163 -7.37 -7.50 4.35
C LEU A 163 -7.03 -8.81 5.08
N SER A 164 -8.04 -9.50 5.65
CA SER A 164 -7.87 -10.81 6.28
C SER A 164 -7.95 -11.98 5.31
N THR A 165 -8.32 -11.76 4.04
CA THR A 165 -8.38 -12.84 3.04
C THR A 165 -7.01 -13.32 2.59
N ARG A 166 -6.96 -14.55 2.07
CA ARG A 166 -5.75 -15.14 1.48
C ARG A 166 -5.19 -14.31 0.32
N ALA A 167 -6.01 -13.51 -0.36
CA ALA A 167 -5.58 -12.59 -1.42
C ALA A 167 -4.41 -11.70 -0.98
N PHE A 168 -4.55 -11.16 0.22
CA PHE A 168 -3.65 -10.17 0.80
C PHE A 168 -2.43 -10.80 1.48
N SER A 169 -2.38 -12.12 1.63
CA SER A 169 -1.19 -12.82 2.16
C SER A 169 0.09 -12.43 1.42
N SER A 170 0.03 -12.35 0.08
CA SER A 170 1.14 -11.94 -0.77
C SER A 170 1.64 -10.51 -0.49
N PHE A 171 0.73 -9.59 -0.15
CA PHE A 171 1.04 -8.22 0.26
C PHE A 171 1.71 -8.20 1.63
N TRP A 172 1.20 -8.98 2.59
CA TRP A 172 1.79 -9.09 3.91
C TRP A 172 3.21 -9.66 3.86
N ILE A 173 3.43 -10.74 3.07
CA ILE A 173 4.77 -11.34 2.85
C ILE A 173 5.70 -10.32 2.20
N SER A 174 5.31 -9.79 1.04
CA SER A 174 6.13 -8.86 0.27
C SER A 174 6.48 -7.60 1.07
N SER A 175 5.56 -7.14 1.91
CA SER A 175 5.81 -6.02 2.80
C SER A 175 6.80 -6.36 3.91
N LEU A 176 6.66 -7.53 4.54
CA LEU A 176 7.56 -7.94 5.62
C LEU A 176 8.99 -8.18 5.09
N GLU A 177 9.12 -8.82 3.93
CA GLU A 177 10.39 -8.94 3.19
C GLU A 177 10.94 -7.56 2.77
N GLY A 178 10.06 -6.67 2.30
CA GLY A 178 10.43 -5.31 1.92
C GLY A 178 10.96 -4.49 3.11
N LEU A 179 10.33 -4.58 4.27
CA LEU A 179 10.72 -3.88 5.50
C LEU A 179 12.05 -4.39 6.06
N THR A 180 12.31 -5.69 5.94
CA THR A 180 13.56 -6.33 6.40
C THR A 180 14.71 -6.14 5.40
N SER A 181 14.42 -5.89 4.12
CA SER A 181 15.44 -5.60 3.11
C SER A 181 16.23 -4.33 3.43
N GLY A 182 17.47 -4.19 2.95
CA GLY A 182 18.28 -2.98 3.16
C GLY A 182 17.64 -1.68 2.61
N ASN A 183 16.75 -1.78 1.63
CA ASN A 183 16.15 -0.66 0.89
C ASN A 183 14.62 -0.78 0.82
N ALA A 184 13.91 -0.62 1.95
CA ALA A 184 12.45 -0.58 1.91
C ALA A 184 11.99 0.63 1.12
N LYS A 185 11.04 0.39 0.22
CA LYS A 185 10.42 1.45 -0.54
C LYS A 185 9.34 2.13 0.30
N PRO A 186 9.15 3.46 0.20
CA PRO A 186 8.17 4.20 1.02
C PRO A 186 6.73 3.64 0.96
N HIS A 187 6.28 3.21 -0.22
CA HIS A 187 4.93 2.64 -0.40
C HIS A 187 4.68 1.37 0.43
N ILE A 188 5.73 0.60 0.76
CA ILE A 188 5.61 -0.59 1.61
C ILE A 188 5.32 -0.19 3.04
N VAL A 189 6.01 0.84 3.53
CA VAL A 189 5.82 1.38 4.88
C VAL A 189 4.42 2.00 4.99
N GLU A 190 4.03 2.80 4.00
CA GLU A 190 2.70 3.41 3.94
C GLU A 190 1.58 2.36 3.90
N PHE A 191 1.70 1.35 3.04
CA PHE A 191 0.76 0.23 2.97
C PHE A 191 0.60 -0.43 4.35
N MET A 192 1.71 -0.77 5.02
CA MET A 192 1.67 -1.47 6.30
C MET A 192 0.98 -0.64 7.39
N CYS A 193 1.30 0.65 7.49
CA CYS A 193 0.67 1.54 8.47
C CYS A 193 -0.84 1.65 8.24
N ILE A 194 -1.27 1.86 6.99
CA ILE A 194 -2.69 2.03 6.65
C ILE A 194 -3.44 0.71 6.82
N ALA A 195 -2.90 -0.40 6.33
CA ALA A 195 -3.56 -1.70 6.38
C ALA A 195 -3.68 -2.25 7.81
N ILE A 196 -2.66 -2.08 8.66
CA ILE A 196 -2.75 -2.45 10.09
C ILE A 196 -3.80 -1.60 10.80
N TRP A 197 -3.83 -0.29 10.52
CA TRP A 197 -4.87 0.59 11.07
C TRP A 197 -6.27 0.15 10.64
N THR A 198 -6.47 -0.18 9.36
CA THR A 198 -7.76 -0.66 8.84
C THR A 198 -8.15 -2.02 9.42
N LEU A 199 -7.20 -2.94 9.65
CA LEU A 199 -7.49 -4.20 10.37
C LEU A 199 -7.88 -3.94 11.84
N ALA A 200 -7.21 -3.01 12.51
CA ALA A 200 -7.46 -2.69 13.91
C ALA A 200 -8.81 -1.99 14.13
N ARG A 201 -9.16 -1.05 13.25
CA ARG A 201 -10.23 -0.05 13.46
C ARG A 201 -11.25 0.06 12.34
N GLY A 202 -11.06 -0.64 11.22
CA GLY A 202 -11.98 -0.61 10.09
C GLY A 202 -13.39 -1.08 10.48
N SER A 203 -14.37 -0.80 9.63
CA SER A 203 -15.74 -1.29 9.80
C SER A 203 -15.73 -2.79 10.04
N ARG A 204 -16.15 -3.22 11.23
CA ARG A 204 -16.22 -4.65 11.59
C ARG A 204 -17.51 -5.23 11.02
N PRO A 205 -17.45 -6.27 10.17
CA PRO A 205 -18.64 -6.98 9.72
C PRO A 205 -19.20 -7.86 10.84
N LYS A 206 -20.22 -8.66 10.53
CA LYS A 206 -20.85 -9.61 11.47
C LYS A 206 -19.83 -10.54 12.14
N ASP A 207 -20.20 -11.14 13.28
CA ASP A 207 -19.31 -11.85 14.22
C ASP A 207 -18.30 -12.84 13.60
N VAL A 208 -18.65 -13.55 12.51
CA VAL A 208 -17.76 -14.52 11.86
C VAL A 208 -16.52 -13.86 11.21
N ASP A 209 -16.70 -12.70 10.58
CA ASP A 209 -15.59 -11.98 9.94
C ASP A 209 -14.68 -11.30 10.98
N CYS A 210 -15.23 -10.98 12.17
CA CYS A 210 -14.44 -10.40 13.26
C CYS A 210 -13.29 -11.31 13.70
N CYS A 211 -13.52 -12.63 13.77
CA CYS A 211 -12.47 -13.59 14.13
C CYS A 211 -11.36 -13.64 13.08
N ALA A 212 -11.69 -13.63 11.78
CA ALA A 212 -10.70 -13.65 10.71
C ALA A 212 -9.85 -12.36 10.69
N ILE A 213 -10.48 -11.20 10.93
CA ILE A 213 -9.80 -9.90 11.03
C ILE A 213 -8.83 -9.89 12.21
N GLU A 214 -9.27 -10.37 13.37
CA GLU A 214 -8.44 -10.44 14.57
C GLU A 214 -7.26 -11.40 14.39
N GLN A 215 -7.48 -12.58 13.81
CA GLN A 215 -6.41 -13.50 13.48
C GLN A 215 -5.40 -12.91 12.48
N ALA A 216 -5.89 -12.22 11.43
CA ALA A 216 -5.02 -11.55 10.48
C ALA A 216 -4.16 -10.46 11.15
N LEU A 217 -4.76 -9.66 12.04
CA LEU A 217 -4.03 -8.66 12.82
C LEU A 217 -2.97 -9.31 13.71
N ILE A 218 -3.32 -10.36 14.46
CA ILE A 218 -2.39 -11.10 15.31
C ILE A 218 -1.21 -11.65 14.49
N ARG A 219 -1.47 -12.25 13.33
CA ARG A 219 -0.43 -12.80 12.44
C ARG A 219 0.50 -11.72 11.89
N VAL A 220 -0.04 -10.60 11.43
CA VAL A 220 0.77 -9.47 10.90
C VAL A 220 1.63 -8.86 12.02
N VAL A 221 1.05 -8.65 13.19
CA VAL A 221 1.73 -8.10 14.36
C VAL A 221 2.81 -9.06 14.89
N ALA A 222 2.52 -10.36 14.95
CA ALA A 222 3.51 -11.39 15.25
C ALA A 222 4.64 -11.41 14.21
N GLY A 223 4.30 -11.31 12.92
CA GLY A 223 5.28 -11.24 11.82
C GLY A 223 6.25 -10.06 11.98
N LEU A 224 5.74 -8.87 12.31
CA LEU A 224 6.56 -7.70 12.60
C LEU A 224 7.48 -7.90 13.81
N ALA A 225 6.97 -8.48 14.90
CA ALA A 225 7.77 -8.79 16.08
C ALA A 225 8.87 -9.80 15.76
N VAL A 226 8.55 -10.88 15.03
CA VAL A 226 9.52 -11.90 14.61
C VAL A 226 10.57 -11.32 13.66
N ALA A 227 10.17 -10.49 12.69
CA ALA A 227 11.10 -9.82 11.79
C ALA A 227 12.09 -8.94 12.57
N ALA A 228 11.61 -8.17 13.55
CA ALA A 228 12.48 -7.34 14.39
C ALA A 228 13.45 -8.19 15.23
N LEU A 229 12.94 -9.28 15.78
CA LEU A 229 13.66 -10.23 16.63
C LEU A 229 14.66 -11.13 15.87
N THR A 230 14.50 -11.32 14.56
CA THR A 230 15.38 -12.16 13.72
C THR A 230 16.53 -11.36 13.11
N LEU A 231 16.31 -10.07 12.79
CA LEU A 231 17.36 -9.16 12.32
C LEU A 231 18.53 -9.05 13.30
N GLU A 232 18.28 -9.27 14.59
CA GLU A 232 19.29 -9.25 15.65
C GLU A 232 20.04 -10.57 15.83
N ALA A 233 19.43 -11.71 15.52
CA ALA A 233 20.03 -13.02 15.76
C ALA A 233 21.19 -13.33 14.78
N GLN A 234 21.29 -12.61 13.67
CA GLN A 234 22.19 -12.95 12.57
C GLN A 234 23.38 -11.97 12.40
N VAL A 235 23.71 -11.09 13.37
CA VAL A 235 24.58 -9.91 13.16
C VAL A 235 25.96 -10.29 12.57
N ILE A 236 26.14 -10.00 11.28
CA ILE A 236 27.44 -10.01 10.60
C ILE A 236 28.04 -8.60 10.68
N PRO A 237 29.34 -8.42 10.99
CA PRO A 237 29.96 -7.10 11.25
C PRO A 237 29.79 -6.04 10.15
N GLY A 238 29.56 -6.43 8.89
CA GLY A 238 29.43 -5.51 7.74
C GLY A 238 28.02 -4.96 7.48
N GLU A 239 26.96 -5.57 8.04
CA GLU A 239 25.56 -5.22 7.71
C GLU A 239 24.81 -4.52 8.86
N ARG A 240 25.53 -4.13 9.92
CA ARG A 240 24.92 -3.61 11.15
C ARG A 240 24.04 -2.38 10.93
N GLU A 241 24.49 -1.43 10.12
CA GLU A 241 23.73 -0.20 9.85
C GLU A 241 22.48 -0.44 8.99
N GLN A 242 22.57 -1.32 7.98
CA GLN A 242 21.40 -1.68 7.16
C GLN A 242 20.33 -2.40 7.99
N ARG A 243 20.77 -3.28 8.90
CA ARG A 243 19.86 -4.01 9.81
C ARG A 243 19.28 -3.13 10.89
N LYS A 244 20.07 -2.18 11.43
CA LYS A 244 19.57 -1.13 12.32
C LYS A 244 18.53 -0.26 11.62
N ALA A 245 18.73 0.06 10.34
CA ALA A 245 17.74 0.76 9.54
C ALA A 245 16.48 -0.09 9.29
N ALA A 246 16.62 -1.39 9.03
CA ALA A 246 15.50 -2.33 8.88
C ALA A 246 14.68 -2.45 10.18
N TRP A 247 15.37 -2.63 11.31
CA TRP A 247 14.79 -2.63 12.64
C TRP A 247 14.01 -1.34 12.89
N ARG A 248 14.62 -0.16 12.69
CA ARG A 248 13.95 1.14 12.84
C ARG A 248 12.69 1.27 11.99
N ARG A 249 12.67 0.72 10.78
CA ARG A 249 11.50 0.73 9.89
C ARG A 249 10.36 -0.15 10.43
N LEU A 250 10.66 -1.35 10.91
CA LEU A 250 9.67 -2.22 11.56
C LEU A 250 9.06 -1.54 12.80
N PHE A 251 9.89 -0.86 13.60
CA PHE A 251 9.42 -0.07 14.73
C PHE A 251 8.57 1.12 14.33
N TYR A 252 8.99 1.84 13.30
CA TYR A 252 8.22 2.96 12.78
C TYR A 252 6.81 2.51 12.36
N VAL A 253 6.67 1.36 11.71
CA VAL A 253 5.34 0.81 11.36
C VAL A 253 4.49 0.52 12.60
N LEU A 254 5.07 -0.09 13.64
CA LEU A 254 4.36 -0.34 14.91
C LEU A 254 3.95 0.97 15.60
N GLU A 255 4.87 1.93 15.73
CA GLU A 255 4.63 3.23 16.37
C GLU A 255 3.59 4.07 15.62
N CYS A 256 3.68 4.10 14.28
CA CYS A 256 2.69 4.76 13.44
C CYS A 256 1.32 4.14 13.61
N SER A 257 1.23 2.80 13.62
CA SER A 257 -0.03 2.09 13.81
C SER A 257 -0.65 2.37 15.18
N ILE A 258 0.16 2.32 16.26
CA ILE A 258 -0.28 2.68 17.62
C ILE A 258 -0.77 4.13 17.67
N SER A 259 -0.01 5.06 17.06
CA SER A 259 -0.35 6.48 17.03
C SER A 259 -1.65 6.76 16.26
N LEU A 260 -1.85 6.10 15.11
CA LEU A 260 -3.07 6.22 14.32
C LEU A 260 -4.28 5.70 15.12
N ILE A 261 -4.16 4.55 15.79
CA ILE A 261 -5.24 4.02 16.63
C ILE A 261 -5.52 4.93 17.82
N ALA A 262 -4.50 5.53 18.43
CA ALA A 262 -4.67 6.48 19.53
C ALA A 262 -5.39 7.78 19.08
N ARG A 263 -5.04 8.33 17.91
CA ARG A 263 -5.63 9.56 17.36
C ARG A 263 -7.14 9.45 17.13
N TYR A 264 -7.59 8.30 16.63
CA TYR A 264 -9.02 8.07 16.34
C TYR A 264 -9.77 7.44 17.52
N ARG A 265 -9.16 7.37 18.71
CA ARG A 265 -9.81 6.84 19.91
C ARG A 265 -10.70 7.91 20.54
N SER A 266 -11.99 7.61 20.71
CA SER A 266 -12.85 8.41 21.59
C SER A 266 -12.36 8.31 23.03
N ARG A 267 -12.22 9.45 23.73
CA ARG A 267 -11.69 9.54 25.11
C ARG A 267 -12.44 8.66 26.12
N LYS A 268 -13.66 8.20 25.80
CA LYS A 268 -14.52 7.36 26.66
C LYS A 268 -14.51 5.86 26.32
N SER A 269 -13.74 5.43 25.32
CA SER A 269 -13.72 4.01 24.90
C SER A 269 -12.72 3.18 25.73
N PRO A 270 -13.07 1.95 26.16
CA PRO A 270 -12.15 1.04 26.86
C PRO A 270 -10.92 0.71 26.00
N PRO A 271 -9.81 0.22 26.62
CA PRO A 271 -8.63 -0.18 25.88
C PRO A 271 -8.99 -1.26 24.85
N ASP A 272 -8.73 -0.93 23.59
CA ASP A 272 -9.04 -1.74 22.42
C ASP A 272 -8.01 -2.88 22.29
N ASN A 273 -8.48 -4.12 22.07
CA ASN A 273 -7.62 -5.31 21.93
C ASN A 273 -6.54 -5.14 20.86
N ALA A 274 -6.85 -4.44 19.78
CA ALA A 274 -5.89 -4.15 18.73
C ALA A 274 -4.74 -3.26 19.21
N SER A 275 -5.02 -2.29 20.10
CA SER A 275 -3.98 -1.45 20.71
C SER A 275 -3.09 -2.28 21.64
N PHE A 276 -3.68 -3.19 22.41
CA PHE A 276 -2.94 -4.08 23.30
C PHE A 276 -1.98 -4.98 22.51
N LEU A 277 -2.45 -5.62 21.43
CA LEU A 277 -1.62 -6.47 20.57
C LEU A 277 -0.40 -5.72 20.01
N LEU A 278 -0.58 -4.49 19.53
CA LEU A 278 0.50 -3.68 18.97
C LEU A 278 1.50 -3.22 20.02
N VAL A 279 1.03 -2.78 21.19
CA VAL A 279 1.91 -2.38 22.30
C VAL A 279 2.69 -3.58 22.83
N PHE A 280 2.04 -4.75 22.95
CA PHE A 280 2.71 -5.97 23.38
C PHE A 280 3.75 -6.46 22.37
N ALA A 281 3.45 -6.44 21.07
CA ALA A 281 4.44 -6.77 20.04
C ALA A 281 5.63 -5.82 20.01
N ARG A 282 5.39 -4.51 20.22
CA ARG A 282 6.47 -3.53 20.40
C ARG A 282 7.33 -3.88 21.61
N TYR A 283 6.73 -4.19 22.75
CA TYR A 283 7.45 -4.60 23.95
C TYR A 283 8.34 -5.83 23.69
N LEU A 284 7.80 -6.88 23.06
CA LEU A 284 8.55 -8.09 22.70
C LEU A 284 9.73 -7.80 21.79
N ALA A 285 9.57 -6.88 20.84
CA ALA A 285 10.61 -6.55 19.87
C ALA A 285 11.71 -5.62 20.45
N VAL A 286 11.44 -4.85 21.52
CA VAL A 286 12.39 -3.85 22.09
C VAL A 286 13.15 -4.36 23.30
N THR A 287 12.51 -5.11 24.19
CA THR A 287 13.02 -5.47 25.52
C THR A 287 14.42 -6.09 25.46
N ASN A 288 14.58 -7.10 24.62
CA ASN A 288 15.84 -7.82 24.45
C ASN A 288 16.74 -7.26 23.34
N SER A 289 16.35 -6.13 22.72
CA SER A 289 17.04 -5.61 21.55
C SER A 289 18.38 -4.94 21.90
N SER A 290 19.45 -5.30 21.20
CA SER A 290 20.74 -4.60 21.31
C SER A 290 20.78 -3.29 20.51
N LEU A 291 19.79 -3.11 19.61
CA LEU A 291 19.64 -1.94 18.73
C LEU A 291 18.84 -0.80 19.39
N ALA A 292 18.06 -1.10 20.44
CA ALA A 292 17.29 -0.14 21.21
C ALA A 292 18.13 0.58 22.28
N SER A 293 17.90 1.89 22.47
CA SER A 293 18.48 2.64 23.58
C SER A 293 17.83 2.24 24.92
N SER A 294 18.56 2.35 26.03
CA SER A 294 18.04 2.01 27.37
C SER A 294 16.84 2.87 27.78
N ALA A 295 16.78 4.12 27.33
CA ALA A 295 15.63 5.01 27.53
C ALA A 295 14.40 4.52 26.74
N PHE A 296 14.60 4.06 25.50
CA PHE A 296 13.53 3.54 24.66
C PHE A 296 12.96 2.22 25.20
N LYS A 297 13.83 1.35 25.73
CA LYS A 297 13.41 0.11 26.41
C LYS A 297 12.50 0.38 27.61
N ARG A 298 12.91 1.32 28.47
CA ARG A 298 12.11 1.73 29.64
C ARG A 298 10.75 2.26 29.24
N ARG A 299 10.70 3.17 28.25
CA ARG A 299 9.42 3.70 27.75
C ARG A 299 8.50 2.60 27.17
N ALA A 300 9.04 1.66 26.41
CA ALA A 300 8.26 0.56 25.87
C ALA A 300 7.71 -0.37 26.97
N ALA A 301 8.48 -0.60 28.03
CA ALA A 301 8.06 -1.37 29.21
C ALA A 301 6.98 -0.62 30.00
N GLU A 302 7.21 0.65 30.34
CA GLU A 302 6.26 1.50 31.05
C GLU A 302 4.93 1.61 30.30
N ASP A 303 4.94 1.80 28.98
CA ASP A 303 3.71 1.85 28.18
C ASP A 303 2.94 0.52 28.19
N PHE A 304 3.66 -0.61 28.17
CA PHE A 304 3.05 -1.93 28.26
C PHE A 304 2.49 -2.20 29.65
N GLU A 305 3.24 -1.92 30.71
CA GLU A 305 2.80 -2.04 32.11
C GLU A 305 1.60 -1.14 32.39
N ASN A 306 1.63 0.11 31.96
CA ASN A 306 0.49 1.03 32.08
C ASN A 306 -0.75 0.52 31.34
N MET A 307 -0.57 -0.16 30.21
CA MET A 307 -1.68 -0.77 29.49
C MET A 307 -2.15 -2.03 30.21
N ALA A 308 -1.24 -2.86 30.73
CA ALA A 308 -1.54 -4.08 31.48
C ALA A 308 -2.20 -3.82 32.84
N HIS A 309 -1.83 -2.75 33.55
CA HIS A 309 -2.41 -2.39 34.84
C HIS A 309 -3.81 -1.76 34.70
N LYS A 310 -4.11 -1.14 33.56
CA LYS A 310 -5.48 -0.68 33.24
C LYS A 310 -6.47 -1.83 32.99
N ILE A 311 -6.00 -3.08 33.01
CA ILE A 311 -6.80 -4.27 32.66
C ILE A 311 -7.49 -4.87 33.89
N ASP A 312 -7.14 -4.52 35.12
CA ASP A 312 -7.75 -5.08 36.35
C ASP A 312 -8.89 -4.17 36.89
N THR A 313 -10.10 -4.62 37.30
CA THR A 313 -10.49 -5.86 38.04
C THR A 313 -11.94 -6.35 37.78
N GLY A 314 -12.62 -5.95 36.71
CA GLY A 314 -14.08 -6.15 36.60
C GLY A 314 -14.60 -7.13 35.54
N THR A 315 -14.15 -7.01 34.28
CA THR A 315 -15.01 -7.47 33.16
C THR A 315 -14.31 -7.96 31.88
N ASN A 316 -12.96 -8.00 31.76
CA ASN A 316 -12.35 -8.31 30.45
C ASN A 316 -10.99 -9.07 30.46
N ASN A 317 -10.61 -9.71 31.58
CA ASN A 317 -9.27 -10.29 31.75
C ASN A 317 -9.01 -11.52 30.85
N GLY A 318 -10.04 -12.31 30.52
CA GLY A 318 -9.88 -13.57 29.78
C GLY A 318 -9.44 -13.39 28.33
N LEU A 319 -9.99 -12.39 27.64
CA LEU A 319 -9.78 -12.23 26.20
C LEU A 319 -8.40 -11.65 25.87
N GLN A 320 -7.91 -10.70 26.66
CA GLN A 320 -6.56 -10.14 26.49
C GLN A 320 -5.47 -11.13 26.91
N TYR A 321 -5.72 -11.95 27.95
CA TYR A 321 -4.86 -13.07 28.28
C TYR A 321 -4.80 -14.09 27.13
N GLN A 322 -5.96 -14.47 26.58
CA GLN A 322 -6.05 -15.34 25.42
C GLN A 322 -5.28 -14.77 24.21
N HIS A 323 -5.42 -13.47 23.93
CA HIS A 323 -4.65 -12.81 22.87
C HIS A 323 -3.15 -12.79 23.12
N THR A 324 -2.73 -12.62 24.37
CA THR A 324 -1.32 -12.71 24.76
C THR A 324 -0.77 -14.09 24.43
N VAL A 325 -1.50 -15.14 24.83
CA VAL A 325 -1.12 -16.53 24.55
C VAL A 325 -1.08 -16.79 23.04
N ILE A 326 -2.12 -16.42 22.29
CA ILE A 326 -2.18 -16.63 20.84
C ILE A 326 -1.04 -15.89 20.15
N LEU A 327 -0.77 -14.63 20.51
CA LEU A 327 0.32 -13.86 19.91
C LEU A 327 1.68 -14.51 20.19
N LEU A 328 1.95 -14.92 21.44
CA LEU A 328 3.19 -15.60 21.80
C LEU A 328 3.34 -16.94 21.03
N CYS A 329 2.29 -17.76 20.98
CA CYS A 329 2.28 -18.99 20.20
C CYS A 329 2.57 -18.72 18.71
N THR A 330 1.95 -17.68 18.14
CA THR A 330 2.16 -17.28 16.74
C THR A 330 3.59 -16.80 16.51
N VAL A 331 4.14 -15.99 17.41
CA VAL A 331 5.55 -15.55 17.37
C VAL A 331 6.51 -16.74 17.40
N ILE A 332 6.25 -17.73 18.28
CA ILE A 332 7.05 -18.96 18.37
C ILE A 332 6.95 -19.79 17.08
N GLN A 333 5.73 -19.98 16.55
CA GLN A 333 5.50 -20.71 15.30
C GLN A 333 6.19 -20.04 14.10
N CYS A 334 6.04 -18.72 13.97
CA CYS A 334 6.70 -17.92 12.94
C CYS A 334 8.22 -18.03 13.05
N ARG A 335 8.79 -17.94 14.26
CA ARG A 335 10.25 -18.13 14.47
C ARG A 335 10.73 -19.53 14.09
N ARG A 336 10.01 -20.59 14.48
CA ARG A 336 10.36 -21.97 14.13
C ARG A 336 10.36 -22.21 12.62
N ARG A 337 9.39 -21.63 11.91
CA ARG A 337 9.33 -21.69 10.44
C ARG A 337 10.47 -20.90 9.80
N SER A 338 10.78 -19.69 10.28
CA SER A 338 11.95 -18.91 9.81
C SER A 338 13.30 -19.61 10.03
N SER A 339 13.42 -20.49 11.03
CA SER A 339 14.63 -21.28 11.27
C SER A 339 14.75 -22.55 10.42
N THR A 340 13.67 -22.98 9.75
CA THR A 340 13.62 -24.26 9.00
C THR A 340 13.45 -24.08 7.49
N ALA A 341 12.91 -22.95 7.01
CA ALA A 341 12.81 -22.61 5.60
C ALA A 341 12.80 -21.09 5.35
N SER A 342 13.21 -20.68 4.14
CA SER A 342 13.16 -19.29 3.67
C SER A 342 11.76 -18.69 3.82
N THR A 343 11.71 -17.39 4.11
CA THR A 343 10.60 -16.47 4.48
C THR A 343 9.20 -16.63 3.83
N GLN A 344 9.01 -17.54 2.88
CA GLN A 344 7.80 -17.73 2.08
C GLN A 344 6.65 -18.49 2.77
N GLU A 345 6.88 -19.26 3.83
CA GLU A 345 5.85 -20.13 4.46
C GLU A 345 5.12 -19.52 5.67
N ILE A 346 5.48 -18.30 6.07
CA ILE A 346 4.97 -17.69 7.32
C ILE A 346 3.51 -17.22 7.19
N LEU A 347 3.02 -17.03 5.96
CA LEU A 347 1.71 -16.44 5.68
C LEU A 347 0.88 -17.25 4.66
N SER A 348 1.34 -18.44 4.27
CA SER A 348 0.68 -19.30 3.25
C SER A 348 -0.53 -20.08 3.77
N ASP A 349 -0.69 -20.21 5.10
CA ASP A 349 -1.81 -20.89 5.78
C ASP A 349 -2.97 -19.93 6.12
N VAL A 350 -3.32 -19.06 5.17
CA VAL A 350 -4.61 -18.35 5.15
C VAL A 350 -5.55 -19.06 4.20
#